data_AF-A0AAW0I128-F1
#
_entry.id   AF-A0AAW0I128-F1
#
_cell.length_a   1.000
_cell.length_b   1.000
_cell.length_c   1.000
_cell.angle_alpha   90.00
_cell.angle_beta   90.00
_cell.angle_gamma   90.00
#
_symmetry.space_group_name_H-M   'P 1'
#
loop_
_entity.id
_entity.type
_entity.pdbx_description
1 polymer ?
#
loop_
_entity_poly.entity_id
_entity_poly.type
_entity_poly.pdbx_seq_one_letter_code
_entity_poly.pdbx_strand_id
1 'polypeptide(L)'
;MATGRASNKEGQREHAFVPEPFNGANVAPSVWLHRFEVIDDLNHWDHATKLRFLKESLRGDALDVYNGLNSQAQGDYSSVKEALLKTFGGSGAAHSQKPREILFANSMGKGYYLKGKIGQVPVRFLVDSGAQVSVVHPSLWEEVTEGDLDTLRPFENVVKVANGAEMKILGVWDTEVTLGKLKLSAQFLVANASAEEAIIGTDVLQDHNAVLDFEHRTCTLKGKKFRLLPVGNSLEDEFDLELIEEESLEGSH
;
A
#
# COMPACT_ATOMS: atom_id res chain seq x y z
N MET A 1 -18.79 34.76 36.69
CA MET A 1 -19.56 33.58 36.24
C MET A 1 -19.34 33.42 34.75
N ALA A 2 -19.09 32.18 34.34
CA ALA A 2 -18.64 31.78 33.01
C ALA A 2 -19.77 31.74 31.98
N THR A 3 -19.45 32.11 30.75
CA THR A 3 -19.88 31.45 29.50
C THR A 3 -18.71 31.66 28.54
N GLY A 4 -17.97 30.64 28.10
CA GLY A 4 -18.42 29.44 27.43
C GLY A 4 -17.97 29.56 25.97
N ARG A 5 -16.65 29.56 25.75
CA ARG A 5 -16.02 29.66 24.43
C ARG A 5 -16.29 28.34 23.70
N ALA A 6 -17.19 28.38 22.72
CA ALA A 6 -17.39 27.25 21.81
C ALA A 6 -16.12 27.11 20.96
N SER A 7 -15.27 26.15 21.32
CA SER A 7 -14.16 25.75 20.46
C SER A 7 -14.71 25.12 19.19
N ASN A 8 -14.25 25.68 18.07
CA ASN A 8 -14.36 25.14 16.72
C ASN A 8 -14.23 23.61 16.72
N LYS A 9 -15.24 22.94 16.17
CA LYS A 9 -15.00 21.71 15.42
C LYS A 9 -14.37 22.14 14.10
N GLU A 10 -13.05 22.32 14.10
CA GLU A 10 -12.30 22.26 12.84
C GLU A 10 -12.47 20.83 12.33
N GLY A 11 -13.29 20.71 11.28
CA GLY A 11 -13.44 19.46 10.55
C GLY A 11 -12.06 18.97 10.12
N GLN A 12 -11.85 17.67 10.29
CA GLN A 12 -10.78 16.94 9.64
C GLN A 12 -10.69 17.46 8.19
N ARG A 13 -9.54 18.02 7.82
CA ARG A 13 -9.26 18.28 6.41
C ARG A 13 -9.23 16.90 5.76
N GLU A 14 -10.31 16.51 5.09
CA GLU A 14 -10.26 15.42 4.12
C GLU A 14 -9.24 15.85 3.07
N HIS A 15 -8.05 15.27 3.12
CA HIS A 15 -6.99 15.53 2.16
C HIS A 15 -7.43 14.91 0.83
N ALA A 16 -8.13 15.68 -0.01
CA ALA A 16 -8.52 15.22 -1.32
C ALA A 16 -7.29 15.08 -2.22
N PHE A 17 -7.00 13.86 -2.64
CA PHE A 17 -5.95 13.56 -3.61
C PHE A 17 -6.27 14.18 -4.96
N VAL A 18 -5.26 14.74 -5.62
CA VAL A 18 -5.44 15.37 -6.94
C VAL A 18 -4.73 14.51 -7.99
N PRO A 19 -5.42 14.04 -9.05
CA PRO A 19 -4.77 13.28 -10.09
C PRO A 19 -3.79 14.14 -10.89
N GLU A 20 -2.64 13.53 -11.17
CA GLU A 20 -1.61 14.13 -12.02
C GLU A 20 -2.14 14.43 -13.42
N PRO A 21 -1.63 15.48 -14.09
CA PRO A 21 -1.96 15.73 -15.47
C PRO A 21 -1.52 14.57 -16.39
N PHE A 22 -2.30 14.27 -17.43
CA PHE A 22 -1.94 13.29 -18.45
C PHE A 22 -1.97 13.89 -19.83
N ASN A 23 -0.85 13.76 -20.56
CA ASN A 23 -0.72 14.27 -21.93
C ASN A 23 -0.51 13.17 -22.97
N GLY A 24 -0.50 11.89 -22.57
CA GLY A 24 -0.29 10.77 -23.48
C GLY A 24 1.17 10.36 -23.69
N ALA A 25 2.13 11.22 -23.32
CA ALA A 25 3.57 10.96 -23.45
C ALA A 25 4.31 10.93 -22.11
N ASN A 26 3.72 11.48 -21.05
CA ASN A 26 4.35 11.62 -19.74
C ASN A 26 4.42 10.32 -18.94
N VAL A 27 3.47 9.43 -19.13
CA VAL A 27 3.39 8.13 -18.42
C VAL A 27 2.58 7.16 -19.29
N ALA A 28 2.77 5.85 -19.11
CA ALA A 28 1.95 4.86 -19.82
C ALA A 28 0.45 5.04 -19.46
N PRO A 29 -0.49 4.94 -20.43
CA PRO A 29 -1.90 5.22 -20.17
C PRO A 29 -2.53 4.26 -19.17
N SER A 30 -2.13 2.98 -19.18
CA SER A 30 -2.57 1.99 -18.19
C SER A 30 -2.21 2.41 -16.78
N VAL A 31 -0.99 2.91 -16.60
CA VAL A 31 -0.45 3.38 -15.32
C VAL A 31 -1.20 4.60 -14.83
N TRP A 32 -1.40 5.60 -15.69
CA TRP A 32 -2.09 6.82 -15.31
C TRP A 32 -3.57 6.56 -14.97
N LEU A 33 -4.26 5.78 -15.79
CA LEU A 33 -5.67 5.42 -15.56
C LEU A 33 -5.83 4.66 -14.24
N HIS A 34 -4.89 3.78 -13.92
CA HIS A 34 -4.89 3.09 -12.65
C HIS A 34 -4.74 4.06 -11.46
N ARG A 35 -3.76 4.97 -11.51
CA ARG A 35 -3.58 6.02 -10.48
C ARG A 35 -4.84 6.88 -10.36
N PHE A 36 -5.48 7.22 -11.47
CA PHE A 36 -6.72 7.99 -11.48
C PHE A 36 -7.88 7.25 -10.79
N GLU A 37 -8.06 5.96 -11.07
CA GLU A 37 -9.10 5.11 -10.44
C GLU A 37 -8.86 4.92 -8.94
N VAL A 38 -7.60 4.84 -8.54
CA VAL A 38 -7.18 4.81 -7.14
C VAL A 38 -7.59 6.09 -6.40
N ILE A 39 -7.30 7.25 -6.99
CA ILE A 39 -7.65 8.55 -6.41
C ILE A 39 -9.17 8.72 -6.34
N ASP A 40 -9.89 8.28 -7.36
CA ASP A 40 -11.35 8.24 -7.40
C ASP A 40 -11.93 7.46 -6.22
N ASP A 41 -11.36 6.29 -5.91
CA ASP A 41 -11.75 5.48 -4.77
C ASP A 41 -11.41 6.12 -3.42
N LEU A 42 -10.19 6.64 -3.26
CA LEU A 42 -9.71 7.26 -2.03
C LEU A 42 -10.50 8.52 -1.68
N ASN A 43 -10.85 9.32 -2.70
CA ASN A 43 -11.64 10.52 -2.51
C ASN A 43 -13.15 10.27 -2.47
N HIS A 44 -13.59 9.02 -2.64
CA HIS A 44 -15.01 8.64 -2.69
C HIS A 44 -15.82 9.46 -3.70
N TRP A 45 -15.27 9.66 -4.90
CA TRP A 45 -15.92 10.45 -5.94
C TRP A 45 -17.18 9.77 -6.47
N ASP A 46 -18.22 10.57 -6.72
CA ASP A 46 -19.35 10.12 -7.52
C ASP A 46 -19.02 10.15 -9.02
N HIS A 47 -19.87 9.53 -9.85
CA HIS A 47 -19.65 9.43 -11.31
C HIS A 47 -19.43 10.80 -11.97
N ALA A 48 -20.15 11.83 -11.53
CA ALA A 48 -20.04 13.18 -12.09
C ALA A 48 -18.70 13.82 -11.72
N THR A 49 -18.27 13.66 -10.47
CA THR A 49 -17.01 14.17 -9.95
C THR A 49 -15.83 13.45 -10.60
N LYS A 50 -15.91 12.13 -10.75
CA LYS A 50 -14.95 11.31 -11.49
C LYS A 50 -14.74 11.84 -12.90
N LEU A 51 -15.80 12.03 -13.68
CA LEU A 51 -15.68 12.53 -15.05
C LEU A 51 -15.15 13.96 -15.13
N ARG A 52 -15.53 14.81 -14.17
CA ARG A 52 -15.00 16.17 -14.07
C ARG A 52 -13.48 16.15 -13.86
N PHE A 53 -13.01 15.43 -12.85
CA PHE A 53 -11.57 15.33 -12.57
C PHE A 53 -10.81 14.62 -13.69
N LEU A 54 -11.41 13.60 -14.33
CA LEU A 54 -10.82 12.95 -15.50
C LEU A 54 -10.53 14.00 -16.57
N LYS A 55 -11.54 14.77 -16.97
CA LYS A 55 -11.40 15.84 -17.97
C LYS A 55 -10.37 16.89 -17.53
N GLU A 56 -10.42 17.30 -16.26
CA GLU A 56 -9.54 18.33 -15.71
C GLU A 56 -8.07 17.89 -15.56
N SER A 57 -7.79 16.59 -15.55
CA SER A 57 -6.43 16.07 -15.53
C SER A 57 -5.87 15.82 -16.93
N LEU A 58 -6.69 15.76 -17.99
CA LEU A 58 -6.18 15.62 -19.36
C LEU A 58 -5.54 16.92 -19.89
N ARG A 59 -4.42 16.80 -20.61
CA ARG A 59 -3.67 17.89 -21.25
C ARG A 59 -3.25 17.48 -22.67
N GLY A 60 -2.96 18.46 -23.53
CA GLY A 60 -2.39 18.23 -24.87
C GLY A 60 -3.16 17.16 -25.67
N ASP A 61 -2.43 16.26 -26.32
CA ASP A 61 -2.98 15.21 -27.18
C ASP A 61 -4.04 14.35 -26.47
N ALA A 62 -3.88 14.09 -25.17
CA ALA A 62 -4.87 13.31 -24.42
C ALA A 62 -6.19 14.06 -24.21
N LEU A 63 -6.15 15.39 -24.06
CA LEU A 63 -7.34 16.23 -24.02
C LEU A 63 -8.01 16.32 -25.40
N ASP A 64 -7.22 16.33 -26.48
CA ASP A 64 -7.75 16.32 -27.84
C ASP A 64 -8.48 15.01 -28.16
N VAL A 65 -7.97 13.86 -27.69
CA VAL A 65 -8.67 12.58 -27.78
C VAL A 65 -10.03 12.64 -27.08
N TYR A 66 -10.08 13.20 -25.86
CA TYR A 66 -11.35 13.38 -25.13
C TYR A 66 -12.33 14.30 -25.87
N ASN A 67 -11.84 15.43 -26.39
CA ASN A 67 -12.66 16.39 -27.14
C ASN A 67 -13.18 15.82 -28.48
N GLY A 68 -12.46 14.86 -29.06
CA GLY A 68 -12.89 14.12 -30.26
C GLY A 68 -14.01 13.10 -30.03
N LEU A 69 -14.32 12.76 -28.78
CA LEU A 69 -15.43 11.87 -28.43
C LEU A 69 -16.78 12.57 -28.53
N ASN A 70 -17.83 11.81 -28.85
CA ASN A 70 -19.20 12.33 -28.81
C ASN A 70 -19.67 12.57 -27.35
N SER A 71 -20.73 13.36 -27.16
CA SER A 71 -21.21 13.74 -25.82
C SER A 71 -21.63 12.56 -24.95
N GLN A 72 -22.08 11.45 -25.55
CA GLN A 72 -22.43 10.24 -24.80
C GLN A 72 -21.17 9.52 -24.29
N ALA A 73 -20.15 9.41 -25.12
CA ALA A 73 -18.86 8.80 -24.76
C ALA A 73 -18.08 9.67 -23.77
N GLN A 74 -18.18 11.00 -23.82
CA GLN A 74 -17.59 11.89 -22.81
C GLN A 74 -18.24 11.75 -21.42
N GLY A 75 -19.50 11.30 -21.38
CA GLY A 75 -20.28 11.05 -20.17
C GLY A 75 -20.12 9.64 -19.59
N ASP A 76 -19.31 8.80 -20.21
CA ASP A 76 -19.03 7.44 -19.77
C ASP A 76 -17.53 7.22 -19.59
N TYR A 77 -17.14 6.93 -18.35
CA TYR A 77 -15.75 6.73 -17.98
C TYR A 77 -15.11 5.58 -18.78
N SER A 78 -15.87 4.50 -19.03
CA SER A 78 -15.36 3.32 -19.74
C SER A 78 -15.00 3.66 -21.19
N SER A 79 -15.87 4.41 -21.86
CA SER A 79 -15.63 4.91 -23.23
C SER A 79 -14.38 5.81 -23.31
N VAL A 80 -14.18 6.70 -22.34
CA VAL A 80 -12.99 7.57 -22.30
C VAL A 80 -11.72 6.75 -22.01
N LYS A 81 -11.78 5.81 -21.05
CA LYS A 81 -10.67 4.90 -20.71
C LYS A 81 -10.21 4.11 -21.92
N GLU A 82 -11.15 3.50 -22.65
CA GLU A 82 -10.85 2.75 -23.87
C GLU A 82 -10.22 3.64 -24.96
N ALA A 83 -10.72 4.86 -25.15
CA ALA A 83 -10.17 5.79 -26.14
C ALA A 83 -8.72 6.19 -25.82
N LEU A 84 -8.42 6.45 -24.54
CA LEU A 84 -7.06 6.77 -24.09
C LEU A 84 -6.11 5.57 -24.23
N LEU A 85 -6.53 4.37 -23.81
CA LEU A 85 -5.75 3.14 -23.98
C LEU A 85 -5.50 2.80 -25.45
N LYS A 86 -6.51 2.95 -26.31
CA LYS A 86 -6.37 2.68 -27.74
C LYS A 86 -5.39 3.65 -28.42
N THR A 87 -5.39 4.92 -28.00
CA THR A 87 -4.58 5.96 -28.65
C THR A 87 -3.14 5.96 -28.15
N PHE A 88 -2.93 5.78 -26.84
CA PHE A 88 -1.60 5.90 -26.21
C PHE A 88 -1.00 4.56 -25.79
N GLY A 89 -1.78 3.47 -25.75
CA GLY A 89 -1.38 2.17 -25.22
C GLY A 89 -0.65 1.31 -26.24
N GLY A 90 0.31 1.90 -26.95
CA GLY A 90 1.01 1.32 -28.11
C GLY A 90 1.30 -0.17 -27.99
N SER A 91 1.15 -0.87 -29.12
CA SER A 91 1.42 -2.30 -29.29
C SER A 91 2.90 -2.62 -29.02
N GLY A 92 3.25 -2.81 -27.75
CA GLY A 92 4.56 -3.26 -27.29
C GLY A 92 4.44 -4.69 -26.76
N ALA A 93 5.06 -5.64 -27.45
CA ALA A 93 5.15 -7.03 -27.04
C ALA A 93 5.80 -7.16 -25.65
N ALA A 94 4.99 -7.36 -24.61
CA ALA A 94 5.43 -7.89 -23.33
C ALA A 94 4.64 -9.16 -23.03
N HIS A 95 5.40 -10.21 -22.78
CA HIS A 95 5.01 -11.60 -22.65
C HIS A 95 3.79 -11.81 -21.75
N SER A 96 2.91 -12.74 -22.17
CA SER A 96 1.95 -13.40 -21.31
C SER A 96 2.65 -13.98 -20.07
N GLN A 97 2.71 -13.21 -18.99
CA GLN A 97 2.77 -13.77 -17.66
C GLN A 97 1.34 -13.76 -17.14
N LYS A 98 0.75 -14.95 -17.06
CA LYS A 98 -0.50 -15.14 -16.34
C LYS A 98 -0.29 -14.57 -14.92
N PRO A 99 -1.09 -13.60 -14.45
CA PRO A 99 -0.91 -13.01 -13.13
C PRO A 99 -0.86 -14.11 -12.08
N ARG A 100 0.16 -14.10 -11.22
CA ARG A 100 0.22 -15.00 -10.07
C ARG A 100 -0.92 -14.61 -9.14
N GLU A 101 -1.83 -15.54 -8.90
CA GLU A 101 -2.94 -15.34 -7.97
C GLU A 101 -2.39 -15.24 -6.55
N ILE A 102 -2.58 -14.10 -5.91
CA ILE A 102 -2.16 -13.84 -4.53
C ILE A 102 -3.42 -13.95 -3.67
N LEU A 103 -3.48 -14.99 -2.85
CA LEU A 103 -4.60 -15.26 -1.98
C LEU A 103 -4.37 -14.61 -0.61
N PHE A 104 -5.17 -13.59 -0.28
CA PHE A 104 -5.24 -13.05 1.07
C PHE A 104 -6.26 -13.86 1.88
N ALA A 105 -5.79 -14.54 2.92
CA ALA A 105 -6.65 -15.30 3.84
C ALA A 105 -6.90 -14.49 5.11
N ASN A 106 -8.16 -14.23 5.44
CA ASN A 106 -8.54 -13.79 6.78
C ASN A 106 -8.34 -14.96 7.75
N SER A 107 -7.15 -15.05 8.33
CA SER A 107 -6.79 -16.16 9.21
C SER A 107 -7.44 -15.96 10.58
N MET A 108 -8.35 -16.87 10.98
CA MET A 108 -8.93 -16.95 12.33
C MET A 108 -7.94 -17.51 13.38
N GLY A 109 -6.63 -17.43 13.12
CA GLY A 109 -5.56 -17.95 13.96
C GLY A 109 -4.98 -16.92 14.92
N LYS A 110 -4.17 -17.37 15.89
CA LYS A 110 -3.34 -16.50 16.73
C LYS A 110 -2.17 -15.97 15.87
N GLY A 111 -2.33 -14.79 15.29
CA GLY A 111 -1.24 -14.09 14.58
C GLY A 111 -0.10 -13.65 15.51
N TYR A 112 1.08 -13.46 14.93
CA TYR A 112 2.24 -12.89 15.61
C TYR A 112 2.66 -11.60 14.92
N TYR A 113 3.06 -10.59 15.68
CA TYR A 113 3.45 -9.28 15.16
C TYR A 113 4.88 -8.89 15.53
N LEU A 114 5.48 -8.10 14.65
CA LEU A 114 6.67 -7.31 14.94
C LEU A 114 6.27 -5.85 15.15
N LYS A 115 6.82 -5.22 16.19
CA LYS A 115 6.73 -3.77 16.37
C LYS A 115 7.86 -3.10 15.60
N GLY A 116 7.50 -2.09 14.81
CA GLY A 116 8.45 -1.28 14.09
C GLY A 116 7.86 0.06 13.70
N LYS A 117 8.46 0.66 12.69
CA LYS A 117 7.97 1.89 12.07
C LYS A 117 8.32 1.95 10.59
N ILE A 118 7.55 2.70 9.83
CA ILE A 118 7.91 3.14 8.48
C ILE A 118 7.98 4.66 8.52
N GLY A 119 9.12 5.24 8.14
CA GLY A 119 9.39 6.65 8.41
C GLY A 119 9.31 6.95 9.93
N GLN A 120 8.35 7.79 10.33
CA GLN A 120 8.06 8.10 11.73
C GLN A 120 6.80 7.42 12.28
N VAL A 121 6.02 6.75 11.43
CA VAL A 121 4.75 6.14 11.82
C VAL A 121 5.01 4.79 12.47
N PRO A 122 4.61 4.57 13.74
CA PRO A 122 4.70 3.26 14.40
C PRO A 122 3.75 2.26 13.75
N VAL A 123 4.23 1.04 13.50
CA VAL A 123 3.45 0.00 12.80
C VAL A 123 3.59 -1.33 13.53
N ARG A 124 2.47 -2.07 13.64
CA ARG A 124 2.47 -3.48 13.98
C ARG A 124 2.37 -4.30 12.70
N PHE A 125 3.44 -5.02 12.38
CA PHE A 125 3.50 -5.87 11.20
C PHE A 125 3.04 -7.27 11.56
N LEU A 126 1.94 -7.75 10.99
CA LEU A 126 1.57 -9.15 11.06
C LEU A 126 2.65 -9.96 10.31
N VAL A 127 3.24 -10.94 10.98
CA VAL A 127 4.17 -11.88 10.36
C VAL A 127 3.37 -13.05 9.81
N ASP A 128 3.30 -13.16 8.49
CA ASP A 128 2.48 -14.16 7.81
C ASP A 128 3.31 -14.95 6.79
N SER A 129 3.79 -16.13 7.20
CA SER A 129 4.48 -17.06 6.29
C SER A 129 3.55 -17.72 5.27
N GLY A 130 2.24 -17.52 5.38
CA GLY A 130 1.23 -17.97 4.40
C GLY A 130 0.99 -16.96 3.28
N ALA A 131 1.38 -15.70 3.47
CA ALA A 131 1.26 -14.67 2.45
C ALA A 131 2.48 -14.66 1.53
N GLN A 132 2.27 -14.81 0.22
CA GLN A 132 3.39 -14.79 -0.75
C GLN A 132 4.04 -13.41 -0.87
N VAL A 133 3.25 -12.34 -0.69
CA VAL A 133 3.68 -10.95 -0.81
C VAL A 133 3.36 -10.18 0.46
N SER A 134 4.13 -9.13 0.70
CA SER A 134 3.89 -8.17 1.78
C SER A 134 2.90 -7.10 1.34
N VAL A 135 2.02 -6.67 2.25
CA VAL A 135 0.93 -5.72 1.97
C VAL A 135 0.81 -4.66 3.05
N VAL A 136 0.44 -3.44 2.68
CA VAL A 136 0.03 -2.39 3.62
C VAL A 136 -1.33 -1.85 3.26
N HIS A 137 -2.05 -1.41 4.30
CA HIS A 137 -3.30 -0.68 4.12
C HIS A 137 -3.03 0.72 3.52
N PRO A 138 -3.87 1.21 2.59
CA PRO A 138 -3.72 2.53 1.98
C PRO A 138 -3.53 3.68 2.97
N SER A 139 -4.26 3.65 4.09
CA SER A 139 -4.15 4.70 5.11
C SER A 139 -2.76 4.79 5.74
N LEU A 140 -2.06 3.66 5.91
CA LEU A 140 -0.70 3.65 6.44
C LEU A 140 0.28 4.23 5.42
N TRP A 141 0.13 3.88 4.15
CA TRP A 141 0.93 4.48 3.08
C TRP A 141 0.70 5.99 3.03
N GLU A 142 -0.56 6.43 3.00
CA GLU A 142 -0.96 7.84 2.98
C GLU A 142 -0.39 8.62 4.17
N GLU A 143 -0.46 8.07 5.39
CA GLU A 143 0.08 8.72 6.58
C GLU A 143 1.60 8.91 6.50
N VAL A 144 2.33 7.95 5.92
CA VAL A 144 3.78 7.99 5.83
C VAL A 144 4.27 8.89 4.69
N THR A 145 3.56 8.89 3.56
CA THR A 145 3.99 9.57 2.33
C THR A 145 3.24 10.86 2.04
N GLU A 146 2.30 11.24 2.89
CA GLU A 146 1.30 12.28 2.61
C GLU A 146 0.52 11.98 1.31
N GLY A 147 0.42 10.68 0.99
CA GLY A 147 -0.12 10.08 -0.23
C GLY A 147 0.52 10.59 -1.53
N ASP A 148 1.83 10.82 -1.50
CA ASP A 148 2.65 11.09 -2.68
C ASP A 148 2.65 9.87 -3.63
N LEU A 149 1.92 9.98 -4.74
CA LEU A 149 1.77 8.94 -5.75
C LEU A 149 3.06 8.60 -6.49
N ASP A 150 4.07 9.48 -6.47
CA ASP A 150 5.38 9.18 -7.05
C ASP A 150 6.14 8.12 -6.25
N THR A 151 5.74 7.87 -5.00
CA THR A 151 6.25 6.75 -4.19
C THR A 151 5.68 5.39 -4.61
N LEU A 152 4.65 5.36 -5.45
CA LEU A 152 4.01 4.14 -5.95
C LEU A 152 4.46 3.80 -7.36
N ARG A 153 5.10 2.64 -7.48
CA ARG A 153 5.31 1.99 -8.77
C ARG A 153 4.03 1.28 -9.22
N PRO A 154 3.76 1.23 -10.53
CA PRO A 154 2.55 0.58 -11.03
C PRO A 154 2.56 -0.92 -10.75
N PHE A 155 1.40 -1.46 -10.42
CA PHE A 155 1.18 -2.90 -10.32
C PHE A 155 0.29 -3.36 -11.48
N GLU A 156 0.87 -4.08 -12.44
CA GLU A 156 0.17 -4.44 -13.70
C GLU A 156 -0.69 -5.72 -13.59
N ASN A 157 -0.68 -6.37 -12.42
CA ASN A 157 -1.37 -7.64 -12.21
C ASN A 157 -2.72 -7.42 -11.51
N VAL A 158 -3.69 -8.30 -11.82
CA VAL A 158 -4.96 -8.36 -11.09
C VAL A 158 -4.83 -9.33 -9.93
N VAL A 159 -5.07 -8.86 -8.71
CA VAL A 159 -5.12 -9.74 -7.53
C VAL A 159 -6.56 -10.18 -7.31
N LYS A 160 -6.80 -11.49 -7.27
CA LYS A 160 -8.10 -12.07 -6.93
C LYS A 160 -8.07 -12.61 -5.51
N VAL A 161 -9.05 -12.23 -4.70
CA VAL A 161 -9.23 -12.77 -3.34
C VAL A 161 -9.99 -14.10 -3.38
N ALA A 162 -9.98 -14.84 -2.26
CA ALA A 162 -10.53 -16.18 -2.11
C ALA A 162 -12.01 -16.34 -2.54
N ASN A 163 -12.77 -15.25 -2.55
CA ASN A 163 -14.17 -15.22 -2.96
C ASN A 163 -14.36 -14.92 -4.47
N GLY A 164 -13.28 -14.75 -5.23
CA GLY A 164 -13.29 -14.45 -6.66
C GLY A 164 -13.38 -12.96 -7.02
N ALA A 165 -13.50 -12.06 -6.03
CA ALA A 165 -13.49 -10.61 -6.28
C ALA A 165 -12.07 -10.12 -6.63
N GLU A 166 -12.00 -9.09 -7.47
CA GLU A 166 -10.75 -8.40 -7.77
C GLU A 166 -10.45 -7.39 -6.66
N MET A 167 -9.24 -7.46 -6.12
CA MET A 167 -8.75 -6.51 -5.14
C MET A 167 -8.06 -5.35 -5.86
N LYS A 168 -8.42 -4.12 -5.45
CA LYS A 168 -7.76 -2.91 -5.93
C LYS A 168 -6.43 -2.73 -5.21
N ILE A 169 -5.35 -2.86 -5.97
CA ILE A 169 -3.99 -2.51 -5.54
C ILE A 169 -3.77 -1.05 -5.95
N LEU A 170 -3.24 -0.19 -5.09
CA LEU A 170 -2.91 1.19 -5.44
C LEU A 170 -1.58 1.28 -6.21
N GLY A 171 -0.68 0.36 -5.89
CA GLY A 171 0.65 0.26 -6.47
C GLY A 171 1.58 -0.55 -5.59
N VAL A 172 2.83 -0.61 -6.01
CA VAL A 172 3.94 -1.19 -5.29
C VAL A 172 4.72 -0.07 -4.62
N TRP A 173 4.84 -0.12 -3.31
CA TRP A 173 5.59 0.83 -2.51
C TRP A 173 6.90 0.21 -2.04
N ASP A 174 8.02 0.74 -2.53
CA ASP A 174 9.34 0.40 -1.99
C ASP A 174 9.68 1.36 -0.84
N THR A 175 9.96 0.81 0.33
CA THR A 175 10.18 1.60 1.54
C THR A 175 11.19 0.93 2.48
N GLU A 176 11.49 1.60 3.59
CA GLU A 176 12.34 1.08 4.65
C GLU A 176 11.53 0.88 5.94
N VAL A 177 11.45 -0.36 6.38
CA VAL A 177 10.90 -0.74 7.69
C VAL A 177 12.02 -0.68 8.72
N THR A 178 11.77 0.03 9.81
CA THR A 178 12.67 0.04 10.97
C THR A 178 12.12 -0.83 12.09
N LEU A 179 12.87 -1.87 12.47
CA LEU A 179 12.63 -2.70 13.64
C LEU A 179 13.72 -2.41 14.68
N GLY A 180 13.39 -1.65 15.73
CA GLY A 180 14.37 -1.15 16.69
C GLY A 180 15.48 -0.34 15.99
N LYS A 181 16.72 -0.83 16.02
CA LYS A 181 17.88 -0.22 15.33
C LYS A 181 18.14 -0.80 13.93
N LEU A 182 17.39 -1.83 13.51
CA LEU A 182 17.56 -2.48 12.22
C LEU A 182 16.67 -1.83 11.16
N LYS A 183 17.25 -1.52 10.02
CA LYS A 183 16.56 -1.03 8.83
C LYS A 183 16.48 -2.13 7.78
N LEU A 184 15.29 -2.36 7.26
CA LEU A 184 14.96 -3.39 6.29
C LEU A 184 14.31 -2.74 5.08
N SER A 185 14.91 -2.89 3.90
CA SER A 185 14.23 -2.54 2.66
C SER A 185 13.07 -3.51 2.45
N ALA A 186 11.88 -3.00 2.19
CA ALA A 186 10.69 -3.82 1.98
C ALA A 186 9.90 -3.26 0.80
N GLN A 187 9.24 -4.17 0.10
CA GLN A 187 8.30 -3.86 -0.95
C GLN A 187 6.91 -4.27 -0.48
N PHE A 188 5.95 -3.36 -0.54
CA PHE A 188 4.58 -3.64 -0.16
C PHE A 188 3.64 -3.40 -1.35
N LEU A 189 2.68 -4.29 -1.55
CA LEU A 189 1.49 -3.92 -2.29
C LEU A 189 0.63 -3.03 -1.39
N VAL A 190 0.24 -1.86 -1.89
CA VAL A 190 -0.67 -0.99 -1.14
C VAL A 190 -2.09 -1.36 -1.53
N ALA A 191 -2.86 -1.94 -0.61
CA ALA A 191 -4.18 -2.48 -0.93
C ALA A 191 -5.06 -2.62 0.31
N ASN A 192 -6.37 -2.41 0.14
CA ASN A 192 -7.34 -2.69 1.20
C ASN A 192 -7.62 -4.20 1.23
N ALA A 193 -6.65 -4.96 1.73
CA ALA A 193 -6.59 -6.41 1.63
C ALA A 193 -6.93 -7.17 2.91
N SER A 194 -6.84 -6.50 4.06
CA SER A 194 -6.90 -7.14 5.37
C SER A 194 -7.36 -6.16 6.44
N ALA A 195 -7.76 -6.69 7.60
CA ALA A 195 -8.03 -5.88 8.79
C ALA A 195 -6.75 -5.33 9.46
N GLU A 196 -5.58 -5.82 9.07
CA GLU A 196 -4.29 -5.41 9.62
C GLU A 196 -3.68 -4.25 8.83
N GLU A 197 -2.96 -3.38 9.54
CA GLU A 197 -2.32 -2.19 8.95
C GLU A 197 -1.19 -2.57 7.99
N ALA A 198 -0.44 -3.64 8.32
CA ALA A 198 0.66 -4.15 7.50
C ALA A 198 0.88 -5.65 7.72
N ILE A 199 1.13 -6.37 6.63
CA ILE A 199 1.49 -7.79 6.59
C ILE A 199 2.89 -7.92 5.98
N ILE A 200 3.80 -8.58 6.71
CA ILE A 200 5.09 -9.04 6.20
C ILE A 200 4.92 -10.49 5.74
N GLY A 201 4.90 -10.66 4.42
CA GLY A 201 4.81 -11.94 3.73
C GLY A 201 6.17 -12.60 3.51
N THR A 202 6.15 -13.74 2.83
CA THR A 202 7.35 -14.55 2.58
C THR A 202 8.40 -13.85 1.73
N ASP A 203 8.02 -12.90 0.87
CA ASP A 203 8.95 -12.09 0.07
C ASP A 203 9.95 -11.34 0.97
N VAL A 204 9.46 -10.52 1.89
CA VAL A 204 10.31 -9.76 2.82
C VAL A 204 10.96 -10.69 3.85
N LEU A 205 10.27 -11.73 4.32
CA LEU A 205 10.88 -12.70 5.24
C LEU A 205 12.08 -13.42 4.60
N GLN A 206 11.97 -13.84 3.34
CA GLN A 206 13.06 -14.51 2.63
C GLN A 206 14.20 -13.54 2.30
N ASP A 207 13.89 -12.34 1.82
CA ASP A 207 14.89 -11.32 1.45
C ASP A 207 15.80 -10.93 2.63
N HIS A 208 15.29 -11.03 3.87
CA HIS A 208 16.04 -10.73 5.09
C HIS A 208 16.43 -11.96 5.91
N ASN A 209 16.35 -13.17 5.32
CA ASN A 209 16.72 -14.45 5.92
C ASN A 209 16.06 -14.69 7.29
N ALA A 210 14.74 -14.50 7.35
CA ALA A 210 13.99 -14.62 8.58
C ALA A 210 14.02 -16.04 9.15
N VAL A 211 14.21 -16.15 10.47
CA VAL A 211 13.98 -17.39 11.22
C VAL A 211 12.88 -17.15 12.24
N LEU A 212 11.75 -17.85 12.07
CA LEU A 212 10.62 -17.79 12.99
C LEU A 212 10.75 -18.92 14.02
N ASP A 213 10.92 -18.54 15.27
CA ASP A 213 10.97 -19.44 16.42
C ASP A 213 9.72 -19.22 17.28
N PHE A 214 8.75 -20.12 17.12
CA PHE A 214 7.49 -20.05 17.84
C PHE A 214 7.58 -20.52 19.29
N GLU A 215 8.55 -21.38 19.61
CA GLU A 215 8.80 -21.85 20.98
C GLU A 215 9.29 -20.67 21.84
N HIS A 216 10.30 -19.97 21.35
CA HIS A 216 10.87 -18.81 22.03
C HIS A 216 10.13 -17.51 21.72
N ARG A 217 9.15 -17.51 20.80
CA ARG A 217 8.42 -16.34 20.30
C ARG A 217 9.38 -15.25 19.82
N THR A 218 10.29 -15.61 18.92
CA THR A 218 11.22 -14.67 18.30
C THR A 218 11.24 -14.79 16.79
N CYS A 219 11.56 -13.68 16.13
CA CYS A 219 11.90 -13.63 14.72
C CYS A 219 13.32 -13.10 14.61
N THR A 220 14.21 -13.86 13.98
CA THR A 220 15.57 -13.40 13.69
C THR A 220 15.62 -12.85 12.29
N LEU A 221 16.06 -11.60 12.12
CA LEU A 221 16.23 -10.93 10.82
C LEU A 221 17.64 -10.37 10.74
N LYS A 222 18.41 -10.74 9.70
CA LYS A 222 19.82 -10.33 9.54
C LYS A 222 20.67 -10.52 10.80
N GLY A 223 20.49 -11.66 11.48
CA GLY A 223 21.21 -12.01 12.71
C GLY A 223 20.72 -11.32 13.99
N LYS A 224 19.74 -10.41 13.92
CA LYS A 224 19.16 -9.75 15.11
C LYS A 224 17.84 -10.41 15.49
N LYS A 225 17.67 -10.72 16.78
CA LYS A 225 16.47 -11.34 17.34
C LYS A 225 15.45 -10.27 17.75
N PHE A 226 14.21 -10.44 17.33
CA PHE A 226 13.07 -9.60 17.68
C PHE A 226 11.97 -10.41 18.35
N ARG A 227 11.27 -9.82 19.32
CA ARG A 227 10.15 -10.47 20.01
C ARG A 227 8.92 -10.53 19.10
N LEU A 228 8.30 -11.70 18.99
CA LEU A 228 7.00 -11.88 18.34
C LEU A 228 5.88 -11.66 19.35
N LEU A 229 4.97 -10.74 19.06
CA LEU A 229 3.84 -10.36 19.92
C LEU A 229 2.55 -11.07 19.49
N PRO A 230 1.79 -11.72 20.39
CA PRO A 230 0.55 -12.41 20.02
C PRO A 230 -0.64 -11.45 19.81
N VAL A 231 -1.64 -11.85 19.01
CA VAL A 231 -2.95 -11.18 18.91
C VAL A 231 -3.65 -11.18 20.29
N GLY A 232 -4.12 -10.01 20.74
CA GLY A 232 -5.23 -9.92 21.69
C GLY A 232 -4.93 -9.79 23.19
N ASN A 233 -3.73 -9.35 23.61
CA ASN A 233 -3.54 -8.93 24.99
C ASN A 233 -3.33 -7.41 25.10
N SER A 234 -4.31 -6.74 25.71
CA SER A 234 -4.10 -5.50 26.44
C SER A 234 -3.28 -5.83 27.68
N LEU A 235 -1.98 -5.59 27.59
CA LEU A 235 -1.10 -5.28 28.72
C LEU A 235 -0.13 -4.23 28.18
N GLU A 236 -0.43 -2.97 28.47
CA GLU A 236 0.54 -1.89 28.35
C GLU A 236 1.83 -2.31 29.10
N ASP A 237 3.02 -1.94 28.58
CA ASP A 237 4.26 -1.86 29.36
C ASP A 237 5.07 -3.10 29.78
N GLU A 238 4.86 -4.32 29.26
CA GLU A 238 5.81 -5.41 29.58
C GLU A 238 7.02 -5.45 28.62
N PHE A 239 7.99 -4.60 28.98
CA PHE A 239 9.39 -4.55 28.57
C PHE A 239 9.68 -3.78 27.27
N ASP A 240 9.79 -2.45 27.41
CA ASP A 240 10.97 -1.74 26.93
C ASP A 240 12.22 -2.54 27.34
N LEU A 241 12.68 -3.48 26.52
CA LEU A 241 14.02 -4.02 26.65
C LEU A 241 14.60 -4.23 25.25
N GLU A 242 15.72 -3.54 25.10
CA GLU A 242 16.56 -3.39 23.94
C GLU A 242 16.97 -4.74 23.32
N LEU A 243 17.61 -4.65 22.14
CA LEU A 243 18.42 -5.71 21.57
C LEU A 243 18.98 -6.66 22.64
N ILE A 244 18.77 -7.97 22.48
CA ILE A 244 19.67 -8.93 23.08
C ILE A 244 20.97 -8.81 22.27
N GLU A 245 21.85 -7.88 22.64
CA GLU A 245 23.25 -7.95 22.25
C GLU A 245 23.81 -9.19 22.94
N GLU A 246 24.18 -10.20 22.15
CA GLU A 246 24.97 -11.32 22.65
C GLU A 246 26.34 -10.75 23.03
N GLU A 247 26.62 -10.61 24.34
CA GLU A 247 27.98 -10.38 24.81
C GLU A 247 28.85 -11.53 24.29
N SER A 248 29.85 -11.18 23.48
CA SER A 248 30.95 -12.07 23.14
C SER A 248 31.65 -12.47 24.44
N LEU A 249 31.50 -13.73 24.83
CA LEU A 249 32.37 -14.36 25.82
C LEU A 249 33.78 -14.48 25.24
N GLU A 250 34.53 -13.37 25.24
CA GLU A 250 35.98 -13.44 25.13
C GLU A 250 36.54 -13.89 26.48
N GLY A 251 36.72 -15.22 26.57
CA GLY A 251 37.93 -15.85 27.09
C GLY A 251 38.27 -15.63 28.57
N SER A 252 37.83 -16.56 29.42
CA SER A 252 38.58 -16.92 30.62
C SER A 252 39.89 -17.63 30.25
N HIS A 253 41.03 -16.98 30.49
CA HIS A 253 42.18 -17.49 31.27
C HIS A 253 43.34 -16.50 31.31
#